data_AF-X1JA86-F1
#
_entry.id   AF-X1JA86-F1
#
_cell.length_a   1.000
_cell.length_b   1.000
_cell.length_c   1.000
_cell.angle_alpha   90.00
_cell.angle_beta   90.00
_cell.angle_gamma   90.00
#
_symmetry.space_group_name_H-M   'P 1'
#
loop_
_entity.id
_entity.type
_entity.pdbx_description
1 polymer ?
#
loop_
_entity_poly.entity_id
_entity_poly.type
_entity_poly.pdbx_seq_one_letter_code
_entity_poly.pdbx_strand_id
1 'polypeptide(L)'
;MLFGDATSVSADLSSLKRHKKLEPIMKIQSVRIKNFRTLKDVAIPFDSITTFIGPNGAGKSTVLRALDWYFNGKPGSLTEKDCSFGATDED
;
A
#
# COMPACT_ATOMS: atom_id res chain seq x y z
N MET A 1 57.25 29.95 -16.81
CA MET A 1 56.65 31.16 -16.21
C MET A 1 55.79 31.80 -17.29
N LEU A 2 54.47 31.96 -17.22
CA LEU A 2 53.46 31.73 -16.18
C LEU A 2 52.14 31.44 -16.94
N PHE A 3 51.44 30.39 -16.49
CA PHE A 3 49.98 30.18 -16.45
C PHE A 3 49.13 30.37 -17.71
N GLY A 4 48.52 29.26 -18.17
CA GLY A 4 47.37 29.25 -19.07
C GLY A 4 46.09 29.55 -18.29
N ASP A 5 45.31 30.51 -18.79
CA ASP A 5 44.13 31.04 -18.13
C ASP A 5 42.89 30.15 -18.28
N ALA A 6 42.26 29.98 -17.11
CA ALA A 6 40.87 29.64 -16.79
C ALA A 6 39.95 29.10 -17.91
N THR A 7 39.70 27.80 -17.88
CA THR A 7 38.47 27.21 -18.43
C THR A 7 37.28 27.62 -17.56
N SER A 8 36.44 28.56 -18.03
CA SER A 8 35.18 28.87 -17.34
C SER A 8 34.14 27.79 -17.62
N VAL A 9 33.85 26.95 -16.62
CA VAL A 9 32.68 26.06 -16.65
C VAL A 9 31.48 26.84 -16.14
N SER A 10 30.60 27.28 -17.05
CA SER A 10 29.30 27.86 -16.71
C SER A 10 28.31 26.71 -16.47
N ALA A 11 27.94 26.47 -15.22
CA ALA A 11 26.80 25.63 -14.89
C ALA A 11 25.55 26.52 -14.85
N ASP A 12 24.66 26.35 -15.83
CA ASP A 12 23.38 27.04 -15.87
C ASP A 12 22.47 26.58 -14.71
N LEU A 13 22.42 27.38 -13.64
CA LEU A 13 21.60 27.14 -12.46
C LEU A 13 20.14 27.59 -12.67
N SER A 14 19.78 28.15 -13.83
CA SER A 14 18.38 28.52 -14.13
C SER A 14 17.46 27.29 -14.24
N SER A 15 18.04 26.11 -14.48
CA SER A 15 17.33 24.83 -14.54
C SER A 15 17.03 24.19 -13.18
N LEU A 16 17.51 24.76 -12.05
CA LEU A 16 17.43 24.14 -10.72
C LEU A 16 16.42 24.82 -9.78
N LYS A 17 15.22 25.19 -10.25
CA LYS A 17 14.10 25.58 -9.38
C LYS A 17 12.75 25.06 -9.89
N ARG A 18 12.60 23.73 -9.94
CA ARG A 18 11.27 23.12 -9.92
C ARG A 18 11.00 22.70 -8.47
N HIS A 19 10.30 23.55 -7.72
CA HIS A 19 9.63 23.10 -6.50
C HIS A 19 8.71 21.94 -6.91
N LYS A 20 9.14 20.71 -6.63
CA LYS A 20 8.31 19.52 -6.83
C LYS A 20 7.14 19.67 -5.84
N LYS A 21 6.00 20.14 -6.35
CA LYS A 21 4.73 20.08 -5.61
C LYS A 21 4.58 18.64 -5.15
N LEU A 22 4.57 18.43 -3.82
CA LEU A 22 4.34 17.10 -3.26
C LEU A 22 2.89 16.75 -3.59
N GLU A 23 2.69 15.85 -4.54
CA GLU A 23 1.36 15.33 -4.82
C GLU A 23 0.84 14.64 -3.56
N PRO A 24 -0.44 14.87 -3.19
CA PRO A 24 -1.01 14.26 -1.99
C PRO A 24 -0.97 12.74 -2.13
N ILE A 25 -0.26 12.10 -1.20
CA ILE A 25 -0.15 10.64 -1.17
C ILE A 25 -1.44 10.08 -0.59
N MET A 26 -2.11 9.21 -1.34
CA MET A 26 -3.29 8.50 -0.84
C MET A 26 -2.87 7.62 0.35
N LYS A 27 -3.62 7.72 1.45
CA LYS A 27 -3.46 6.88 2.64
C LYS A 27 -4.78 6.18 2.95
N ILE A 28 -4.70 4.88 3.23
CA ILE A 28 -5.84 4.10 3.70
C ILE A 28 -6.08 4.50 5.15
N GLN A 29 -7.32 4.83 5.52
CA GLN A 29 -7.69 5.15 6.90
C GLN A 29 -8.20 3.92 7.66
N SER A 30 -8.99 3.08 7.00
CA SER A 30 -9.49 1.84 7.59
C SER A 30 -9.86 0.84 6.50
N VAL A 31 -9.88 -0.44 6.85
CA VAL A 31 -10.48 -1.51 6.04
C VAL A 31 -11.40 -2.35 6.91
N ARG A 32 -12.54 -2.78 6.34
CA ARG A 32 -13.39 -3.80 6.95
C ARG A 32 -13.43 -5.00 6.03
N ILE A 33 -13.02 -6.16 6.55
CA ILE A 33 -12.97 -7.41 5.80
C ILE A 33 -14.04 -8.32 6.40
N LYS A 34 -14.97 -8.76 5.55
CA LYS A 34 -16.04 -9.69 5.92
C LYS A 34 -15.99 -10.95 5.09
N ASN A 35 -16.32 -12.08 5.71
CA ASN A 35 -16.47 -13.39 5.08
C ASN A 35 -15.31 -13.76 4.13
N PHE A 36 -14.07 -13.41 4.50
CA PHE A 36 -12.89 -13.64 3.68
C PHE A 36 -11.92 -14.58 4.37
N ARG A 37 -11.87 -15.84 3.93
CA ARG A 37 -10.99 -16.91 4.42
C ARG A 37 -11.11 -17.07 5.94
N THR A 38 -10.06 -16.77 6.70
CA THR A 38 -10.08 -16.90 8.18
C THR A 38 -10.72 -15.68 8.88
N LEU A 39 -11.07 -14.62 8.14
CA LEU A 39 -11.63 -13.38 8.68
C LEU A 39 -13.15 -13.35 8.48
N LYS A 40 -13.91 -13.43 9.58
CA LYS A 40 -15.39 -13.38 9.55
C LYS A 40 -15.92 -11.94 9.43
N ASP A 41 -15.55 -11.07 10.36
CA ASP A 41 -15.80 -9.63 10.31
C ASP A 41 -14.72 -8.92 11.13
N VAL A 42 -13.83 -8.22 10.45
CA VAL A 42 -12.69 -7.54 11.08
C VAL A 42 -12.58 -6.14 10.52
N ALA A 43 -12.60 -5.15 11.41
CA ALA A 43 -12.34 -3.75 11.10
C ALA A 43 -10.95 -3.35 11.60
N ILE A 44 -10.11 -2.83 10.70
CA ILE A 44 -8.73 -2.44 11.00
C ILE A 44 -8.57 -0.96 10.66
N PRO A 45 -8.35 -0.08 11.65
CA PRO A 45 -7.86 1.26 11.40
C PRO A 45 -6.37 1.23 11.04
N PHE A 46 -5.95 2.10 10.13
CA PHE A 46 -4.56 2.26 9.74
C PHE A 46 -4.00 3.59 10.25
N ASP A 47 -2.79 3.52 10.81
CA ASP A 47 -1.96 4.69 11.10
C ASP A 47 -0.73 4.70 10.17
N SER A 48 0.12 5.71 10.32
CA SER A 48 1.40 5.91 9.63
C SER A 48 2.26 4.65 9.61
N ILE A 49 2.20 3.87 10.69
CA ILE A 49 2.78 2.52 10.78
C ILE A 49 1.73 1.62 11.44
N THR A 50 1.37 0.53 10.77
CA THR A 50 0.46 -0.49 11.30
C THR A 50 1.16 -1.84 11.26
N THR A 51 1.18 -2.57 12.38
CA THR A 51 1.83 -3.89 12.48
C THR A 51 0.82 -4.95 12.87
N PHE A 52 0.79 -6.05 12.10
CA PHE A 52 -0.06 -7.21 12.40
C PHE A 52 0.73 -8.24 13.21
N ILE A 53 0.29 -8.52 14.45
CA ILE A 53 0.94 -9.45 15.37
C ILE A 53 -0.06 -10.55 15.75
N GLY A 54 0.40 -11.79 15.87
CA GLY A 54 -0.43 -12.92 16.30
C GLY A 54 0.16 -14.27 15.88
N PRO A 55 -0.42 -15.39 16.35
CA PRO A 55 0.03 -16.74 16.00
C PRO A 55 -0.16 -17.07 14.50
N ASN A 56 0.48 -18.14 14.05
CA ASN A 56 0.28 -18.66 12.69
C ASN A 56 -1.19 -19.04 12.49
N GLY A 57 -1.75 -18.73 11.32
CA GLY A 57 -3.16 -18.96 11.03
C GLY A 57 -4.14 -17.89 11.56
N ALA A 58 -3.69 -16.91 12.36
CA ALA A 58 -4.55 -15.83 12.87
C ALA A 58 -5.13 -14.88 11.79
N GLY A 59 -4.75 -15.04 10.52
CA GLY A 59 -5.28 -14.22 9.41
C GLY A 59 -4.46 -13.00 9.02
N LYS A 60 -3.24 -12.83 9.53
CA LYS A 60 -2.37 -11.68 9.18
C LYS A 60 -2.11 -11.57 7.67
N SER A 61 -1.65 -12.65 7.03
CA SER A 61 -1.46 -12.68 5.58
C SER A 61 -2.78 -12.61 4.80
N THR A 62 -3.90 -13.00 5.42
CA THR A 62 -5.25 -12.87 4.85
C THR A 62 -5.64 -11.40 4.71
N VAL A 63 -5.35 -10.55 5.70
CA VAL A 63 -5.57 -9.09 5.61
C VAL A 63 -4.80 -8.50 4.44
N LEU A 64 -3.50 -8.81 4.32
CA LEU A 64 -2.66 -8.32 3.22
C LEU A 64 -3.17 -8.80 1.86
N ARG A 65 -3.65 -10.05 1.75
CA ARG A 65 -4.22 -10.57 0.51
C ARG A 65 -5.55 -9.92 0.14
N ALA A 66 -6.39 -9.58 1.12
CA ALA A 66 -7.62 -8.83 0.86
C ALA A 66 -7.32 -7.43 0.31
N LEU A 67 -6.32 -6.75 0.88
CA LEU A 67 -5.86 -5.45 0.38
C LEU A 67 -5.27 -5.55 -1.02
N ASP A 68 -4.38 -6.52 -1.26
CA ASP A 68 -3.80 -6.76 -2.58
C ASP A 68 -4.87 -7.02 -3.64
N TRP A 69 -5.87 -7.86 -3.31
CA TRP A 69 -7.00 -8.09 -4.19
C TRP A 69 -7.83 -6.82 -4.44
N TYR A 70 -8.08 -6.01 -3.41
CA TYR A 70 -8.86 -4.77 -3.56
C TYR A 70 -8.18 -3.76 -4.51
N PHE A 71 -6.85 -3.62 -4.44
CA PHE A 71 -6.11 -2.66 -5.27
C PHE A 71 -5.69 -3.21 -6.63
N ASN A 72 -5.30 -4.50 -6.71
CA ASN A 72 -4.66 -5.11 -7.88
C ASN A 72 -5.45 -6.28 -8.47
N GLY A 73 -6.53 -6.70 -7.81
CA GLY A 73 -7.30 -7.88 -8.20
C GLY A 73 -8.02 -7.71 -9.53
N LYS A 74 -8.13 -8.81 -10.28
CA LYS A 74 -8.96 -8.89 -11.48
C LYS A 74 -10.35 -9.44 -11.13
N PRO A 75 -11.43 -9.01 -11.79
CA PRO A 75 -12.72 -9.66 -11.65
C PRO A 75 -12.60 -11.15 -12.00
N GLY A 76 -13.07 -12.02 -11.10
CA GLY A 76 -12.92 -13.49 -11.20
C GLY A 76 -11.69 -14.09 -10.50
N SER A 77 -10.85 -13.27 -9.85
CA SER A 77 -9.72 -13.79 -9.05
C SER A 77 -10.10 -14.30 -7.66
N LEU A 78 -11.32 -13.99 -7.19
CA LEU A 78 -11.90 -14.62 -6.00
C LEU A 78 -12.79 -15.78 -6.41
N THR A 79 -12.69 -16.85 -5.62
CA THR A 79 -13.52 -18.04 -5.77
C THR A 79 -14.29 -18.29 -4.48
N GLU A 80 -15.27 -19.20 -4.49
CA GLU A 80 -16.00 -19.62 -3.29
C GLU A 80 -15.07 -20.12 -2.16
N LYS A 81 -13.87 -20.59 -2.50
CA LYS A 81 -12.84 -21.01 -1.51
C LYS A 81 -12.27 -19.85 -0.70
N ASP A 82 -12.45 -18.62 -1.17
CA ASP A 82 -12.08 -17.42 -0.45
C ASP A 82 -13.16 -16.95 0.52
N CYS A 83 -14.37 -17.53 0.48
CA CYS A 83 -15.39 -17.31 1.51
C CYS A 83 -14.97 -17.94 2.84
N SER A 84 -15.30 -17.27 3.95
CA SER A 84 -14.97 -17.78 5.27
C SER A 84 -15.75 -19.04 5.61
N PHE A 85 -15.07 -20.08 6.13
CA PHE A 85 -15.73 -21.29 6.60
C PHE A 85 -16.68 -20.97 7.75
N GLY A 86 -17.98 -21.25 7.56
CA GLY A 86 -19.04 -21.01 8.53
C GLY A 86 -19.74 -19.65 8.41
N ALA A 87 -19.53 -18.91 7.33
CA ALA A 87 -20.45 -17.86 6.90
C ALA A 87 -21.55 -18.52 6.04
N THR A 88 -22.43 -19.29 6.69
CA THR A 88 -23.77 -19.54 6.13
C THR A 88 -24.54 -18.23 6.27
N ASP A 89 -25.24 -17.84 5.22
CA ASP A 89 -26.08 -16.64 5.17
C ASP A 89 -27.02 -16.61 6.38
N GLU A 90 -26.64 -15.86 7.42
CA GLU A 90 -27.55 -15.39 8.45
C GLU A 90 -27.76 -13.91 8.15
N ASP A 91 -28.84 -13.64 7.40
CA ASP A 91 -29.40 -12.32 7.13
C ASP A 91 -29.85 -11.60 8.41
#